data_AF-A0A074MCY0-F1
#
_entry.id   AF-A0A074MCY0-F1
#
_cell.length_a   1.000
_cell.length_b   1.000
_cell.length_c   1.000
_cell.angle_alpha   90.00
_cell.angle_beta   90.00
_cell.angle_gamma   90.00
#
_symmetry.space_group_name_H-M   'P 1'
#
loop_
_entity.id
_entity.type
_entity.pdbx_description
1 polymer ?
#
loop_
_entity_poly.entity_id
_entity_poly.type
_entity_poly.pdbx_seq_one_letter_code
_entity_poly.pdbx_strand_id
1 'polypeptide(L)'
;MPIAPAAAEQMREAALPEIFETFNDCFAATESGGISVASLEGRGWSRATLRSGDGEVIEGGPIFYGHAERAPIIILSTLEGQGVCMVNARIESFEVFEQFKQAFGGKLPPADDEGTITFMAEGRPVQIAPTGSREAPALRLAVLTERESN
;
A
#
# COMPACT_ATOMS: atom_id res chain seq x y z
N MET A 1 21.09 5.66 25.86
CA MET A 1 21.08 6.50 24.64
C MET A 1 19.72 6.30 24.00
N PRO A 2 18.90 7.34 23.76
CA PRO A 2 17.60 7.16 23.13
C PRO A 2 17.79 7.03 21.62
N ILE A 3 17.25 5.98 21.02
CA ILE A 3 17.24 5.79 19.55
C ILE A 3 15.84 6.22 19.08
N ALA A 4 15.79 7.32 18.32
CA ALA A 4 14.57 7.84 17.70
C ALA A 4 14.12 6.92 16.54
N PRO A 5 12.83 6.92 16.15
CA PRO A 5 12.31 5.96 15.18
C PRO A 5 12.66 6.40 13.75
N ALA A 6 13.68 5.77 13.16
CA ALA A 6 14.18 6.05 11.82
C ALA A 6 13.30 5.48 10.67
N ALA A 7 12.22 4.77 10.97
CA ALA A 7 11.52 3.96 9.96
C ALA A 7 10.83 4.79 8.86
N ALA A 8 10.40 6.03 9.15
CA ALA A 8 9.75 6.89 8.16
C ALA A 8 10.76 7.71 7.31
N GLU A 9 11.94 8.00 7.83
CA GLU A 9 13.04 8.69 7.11
C GLU A 9 13.85 7.76 6.20
N GLN A 10 13.69 6.44 6.34
CA GLN A 10 14.46 5.44 5.62
C GLN A 10 13.85 5.00 4.28
N MET A 11 12.60 5.37 3.99
CA MET A 11 11.99 5.05 2.70
C MET A 11 12.46 6.04 1.64
N ARG A 12 13.07 5.54 0.57
CA ARG A 12 13.33 6.33 -0.64
C ARG A 12 12.01 6.85 -1.20
N GLU A 13 12.04 8.03 -1.80
CA GLU A 13 10.89 8.55 -2.55
C GLU A 13 10.59 7.64 -3.74
N ALA A 14 9.32 7.29 -3.88
CA ALA A 14 8.83 6.51 -4.99
C ALA A 14 8.44 7.42 -6.14
N ALA A 15 8.96 7.12 -7.33
CA ALA A 15 8.51 7.77 -8.55
C ALA A 15 7.08 7.32 -8.88
N LEU A 16 6.27 8.21 -9.44
CA LEU A 16 4.87 7.92 -9.78
C LEU A 16 4.66 6.62 -10.59
N PRO A 17 5.50 6.28 -11.60
CA PRO A 17 5.40 5.00 -12.30
C PRO A 17 5.60 3.78 -11.39
N GLU A 18 6.54 3.82 -10.44
CA GLU A 18 6.78 2.72 -9.49
C GLU A 18 5.54 2.46 -8.62
N ILE A 19 4.83 3.52 -8.24
CA ILE A 19 3.60 3.46 -7.44
C ILE A 19 2.49 2.77 -8.24
N PHE A 20 2.30 3.13 -9.51
CA PHE A 20 1.32 2.49 -10.39
C PHE A 20 1.66 1.03 -10.70
N GLU A 21 2.93 0.71 -10.93
CA GLU A 21 3.34 -0.69 -11.12
C GLU A 21 3.07 -1.53 -9.87
N THR A 22 3.42 -1.00 -8.69
CA THR A 22 3.17 -1.67 -7.41
C THR A 22 1.67 -1.83 -7.15
N PHE A 23 0.88 -0.83 -7.51
CA PHE A 23 -0.57 -0.89 -7.48
C PHE A 23 -1.13 -2.02 -8.35
N ASN A 24 -0.64 -2.15 -9.60
CA ASN A 24 -1.04 -3.21 -10.50
C ASN A 24 -0.65 -4.60 -9.97
N ASP A 25 0.49 -4.71 -9.28
CA ASP A 25 0.88 -5.95 -8.62
C ASP A 25 -0.07 -6.30 -7.46
N CYS A 26 -0.49 -5.33 -6.65
CA CYS A 26 -1.53 -5.54 -5.62
C CYS A 26 -2.88 -5.93 -6.24
N PHE A 27 -3.22 -5.33 -7.38
CA PHE A 27 -4.40 -5.67 -8.15
C PHE A 27 -4.35 -7.12 -8.64
N ALA A 28 -3.24 -7.56 -9.22
CA ALA A 28 -3.06 -8.95 -9.64
C ALA A 28 -3.05 -9.92 -8.45
N ALA A 29 -2.54 -9.51 -7.28
CA ALA A 29 -2.50 -10.32 -6.09
C ALA A 29 -3.88 -10.55 -5.46
N THR A 30 -4.87 -9.70 -5.75
CA THR A 30 -6.22 -9.77 -5.16
C THR A 30 -7.30 -10.33 -6.10
N GLU A 31 -6.92 -10.83 -7.28
CA GLU A 31 -7.86 -11.23 -8.35
C GLU A 31 -8.75 -12.44 -7.98
N SER A 32 -8.23 -13.41 -7.23
CA SER A 32 -8.92 -14.67 -6.97
C SER A 32 -9.86 -14.65 -5.74
N GLY A 33 -10.36 -13.49 -5.35
CA GLY A 33 -11.17 -13.31 -4.12
C GLY A 33 -10.39 -13.40 -2.80
N GLY A 34 -9.08 -13.70 -2.88
CA GLY A 34 -8.15 -13.75 -1.76
C GLY A 34 -6.81 -13.12 -2.16
N ILE A 35 -5.85 -13.06 -1.22
CA ILE A 35 -4.51 -12.54 -1.50
C ILE A 35 -3.56 -13.66 -1.93
N SER A 36 -3.06 -13.60 -3.16
CA SER A 36 -2.07 -14.52 -3.70
C SER A 36 -0.64 -14.03 -3.41
N VAL A 37 -0.04 -14.56 -2.35
CA VAL A 37 1.38 -14.30 -2.00
C VAL A 37 2.33 -14.72 -3.12
N ALA A 38 2.09 -15.89 -3.73
CA ALA A 38 2.92 -16.41 -4.80
C ALA A 38 2.93 -15.49 -6.04
N SER A 39 1.83 -14.76 -6.30
CA SER A 39 1.77 -13.76 -7.38
C SER A 39 2.76 -12.62 -7.13
N LEU A 40 2.85 -12.11 -5.89
CA LEU A 40 3.80 -11.06 -5.53
C LEU A 40 5.25 -11.56 -5.58
N GLU A 41 5.52 -12.74 -5.02
CA GLU A 41 6.87 -13.31 -5.04
C GLU A 41 7.37 -13.58 -6.46
N GLY A 42 6.50 -14.08 -7.35
CA GLY A 42 6.79 -14.25 -8.78
C GLY A 42 7.08 -12.96 -9.52
N ARG A 43 6.72 -11.80 -8.95
CA ARG A 43 6.98 -10.45 -9.48
C ARG A 43 8.19 -9.77 -8.83
N GLY A 44 8.96 -10.50 -8.02
CA GLY A 44 10.19 -10.00 -7.39
C GLY A 44 10.00 -9.40 -5.99
N TRP A 45 8.79 -9.47 -5.43
CA TRP A 45 8.54 -9.01 -4.06
C TRP A 45 9.06 -10.03 -3.05
N SER A 46 9.70 -9.54 -1.99
CA SER A 46 10.25 -10.36 -0.92
C SER A 46 9.60 -10.00 0.41
N ARG A 47 9.14 -11.02 1.14
CA ARG A 47 8.55 -10.84 2.46
C ARG A 47 9.58 -10.26 3.44
N ALA A 48 9.23 -9.15 4.09
CA ALA A 48 9.98 -8.60 5.20
C ALA A 48 9.52 -9.24 6.51
N THR A 49 10.47 -9.70 7.32
CA THR A 49 10.21 -10.20 8.67
C THR A 49 10.23 -9.04 9.65
N LEU A 50 9.07 -8.70 10.22
CA LEU A 50 9.04 -7.79 11.36
C LEU A 50 9.59 -8.50 12.59
N ARG A 51 10.55 -7.85 13.24
CA ARG A 51 11.06 -8.26 14.54
C ARG A 51 10.72 -7.20 15.57
N SER A 52 10.30 -7.62 16.76
CA SER A 52 10.12 -6.72 17.90
C SER A 52 11.48 -6.19 18.38
N GLY A 53 11.46 -5.22 19.31
CA GLY A 53 12.69 -4.57 19.81
C GLY A 53 13.66 -5.53 20.54
N ASP A 54 13.18 -6.70 20.93
CA ASP A 54 13.93 -7.82 21.52
C ASP A 54 14.35 -8.89 20.48
N GLY A 55 13.99 -8.72 19.20
CA GLY A 55 14.37 -9.59 18.10
C GLY A 55 13.41 -10.73 17.79
N GLU A 56 12.32 -10.88 18.55
CA GLU A 56 11.31 -11.92 18.29
C GLU A 56 10.49 -11.61 17.02
N VAL A 57 10.07 -12.65 16.32
CA VAL A 57 9.19 -12.47 15.14
C VAL A 57 7.79 -12.15 15.64
N ILE A 58 7.21 -11.07 15.13
CA ILE A 58 5.83 -10.69 15.46
C ILE A 58 4.89 -11.58 14.65
N GLU A 59 4.25 -12.55 15.30
CA GLU A 59 3.22 -13.39 14.71
C GLU A 59 1.84 -12.69 14.71
N GLY A 60 1.01 -12.96 13.70
CA GLY A 60 -0.36 -12.43 13.60
C GLY A 60 -0.49 -10.96 13.16
N GLY A 61 0.61 -10.28 12.87
CA GLY A 61 0.62 -8.92 12.32
C GLY A 61 0.47 -8.86 10.80
N PRO A 62 0.32 -7.64 10.23
CA PRO A 62 0.36 -7.45 8.79
C PRO A 62 1.66 -7.96 8.18
N ILE A 63 1.59 -8.49 6.95
CA ILE A 63 2.74 -9.03 6.24
C ILE A 63 3.29 -7.97 5.31
N PHE A 64 4.56 -7.63 5.48
CA PHE A 64 5.23 -6.62 4.68
C PHE A 64 6.02 -7.26 3.55
N TYR A 65 6.05 -6.60 2.41
CA TYR A 65 6.83 -6.98 1.23
C TYR A 65 7.61 -5.76 0.74
N GLY A 66 8.90 -5.98 0.48
CA GLY A 66 9.77 -5.02 -0.18
C GLY A 66 10.19 -5.52 -1.57
N HIS A 67 10.66 -4.61 -2.39
CA HIS A 67 11.21 -4.90 -3.72
C HIS A 67 12.64 -4.36 -3.80
N ALA A 68 13.54 -5.07 -4.49
CA ALA A 68 14.94 -4.64 -4.59
C ALA A 68 15.10 -3.35 -5.42
N GLU A 69 14.23 -3.16 -6.42
CA GLU A 69 14.34 -2.07 -7.40
C GLU A 69 13.30 -0.95 -7.21
N ARG A 70 12.25 -1.18 -6.40
CA ARG A 70 11.13 -0.23 -6.25
C ARG A 70 11.05 0.27 -4.81
N ALA A 71 10.75 1.55 -4.64
CA ALA A 71 10.65 2.17 -3.32
C ALA A 71 9.35 1.87 -2.55
N PRO A 72 8.17 1.75 -3.18
CA PRO A 72 6.95 1.39 -2.45
C PRO A 72 7.08 0.06 -1.72
N ILE A 73 6.38 -0.06 -0.59
CA ILE A 73 6.21 -1.33 0.12
C ILE A 73 4.77 -1.82 -0.05
N ILE A 74 4.62 -3.14 -0.06
CA ILE A 74 3.31 -3.78 0.00
C ILE A 74 3.07 -4.28 1.42
N ILE A 75 1.86 -4.08 1.92
CA ILE A 75 1.38 -4.57 3.21
C ILE A 75 0.12 -5.39 2.95
N LEU A 76 0.19 -6.68 3.27
CA LEU A 76 -0.95 -7.59 3.20
C LEU A 76 -1.58 -7.70 4.58
N SER A 77 -2.90 -7.59 4.64
CA SER A 77 -3.67 -7.76 5.85
C SER A 77 -5.02 -8.39 5.54
N THR A 78 -5.71 -8.85 6.56
CA THR A 78 -7.10 -9.31 6.47
C THR A 78 -7.94 -8.42 7.37
N LEU A 79 -8.96 -7.77 6.81
CA LEU A 79 -9.90 -6.92 7.53
C LEU A 79 -11.30 -7.51 7.38
N GLU A 80 -11.92 -7.93 8.48
CA GLU A 80 -13.29 -8.49 8.50
C GLU A 80 -13.53 -9.63 7.48
N GLY A 81 -12.52 -10.46 7.23
CA GLY A 81 -12.59 -11.55 6.23
C GLY A 81 -12.28 -11.13 4.79
N GLN A 82 -12.03 -9.85 4.53
CA GLN A 82 -11.54 -9.37 3.24
C GLN A 82 -10.01 -9.28 3.25
N GLY A 83 -9.38 -9.77 2.18
CA GLY A 83 -7.97 -9.51 1.94
C GLY A 83 -7.75 -8.06 1.55
N VAL A 84 -6.75 -7.42 2.12
CA VAL A 84 -6.32 -6.06 1.76
C VAL A 84 -4.87 -6.10 1.33
N CYS A 85 -4.61 -5.68 0.09
CA CYS A 85 -3.26 -5.38 -0.40
C CYS A 85 -3.06 -3.87 -0.41
N MET A 86 -2.22 -3.39 0.51
CA MET A 86 -1.94 -1.96 0.65
C MET A 86 -0.57 -1.62 0.08
N VAL A 87 -0.50 -0.58 -0.72
CA VAL A 87 0.74 0.06 -1.16
C VAL A 87 0.97 1.28 -0.28
N ASN A 88 2.14 1.35 0.36
CA ASN A 88 2.61 2.57 1.01
C ASN A 88 3.84 3.09 0.28
N ALA A 89 3.83 4.38 -0.04
CA ALA A 89 4.90 5.02 -0.78
C ALA A 89 5.18 6.42 -0.20
N ARG A 90 6.45 6.72 0.08
CA ARG A 90 6.89 8.10 0.33
C ARG A 90 6.90 8.83 -1.02
N ILE A 91 6.37 10.04 -1.04
CA ILE A 91 6.32 10.89 -2.23
C ILE A 91 7.09 12.17 -1.95
N GLU A 92 7.49 12.87 -3.02
CA GLU A 92 8.22 14.13 -2.91
C GLU A 92 7.35 15.23 -2.27
N SER A 93 6.08 15.29 -2.65
CA SER A 93 5.12 16.29 -2.18
C SER A 93 3.67 15.82 -2.33
N PHE A 94 2.73 16.48 -1.65
CA PHE A 94 1.30 16.22 -1.86
C PHE A 94 0.80 16.61 -3.26
N GLU A 95 1.57 17.38 -4.04
CA GLU A 95 1.24 17.61 -5.45
C GLU A 95 1.35 16.32 -6.28
N VAL A 96 2.29 15.43 -5.93
CA VAL A 96 2.40 14.09 -6.55
C VAL A 96 1.14 13.27 -6.28
N PHE A 97 0.54 13.39 -5.10
CA PHE A 97 -0.74 12.73 -4.79
C PHE A 97 -1.88 13.27 -5.66
N GLU A 98 -1.91 14.59 -5.92
CA GLU A 98 -2.89 15.17 -6.84
C GLU A 98 -2.69 14.70 -8.29
N GLN A 99 -1.44 14.58 -8.76
CA GLN A 99 -1.12 14.00 -10.07
C GLN A 99 -1.53 12.52 -10.16
N PHE A 100 -1.27 11.76 -9.09
CA PHE A 100 -1.68 10.36 -8.97
C PHE A 100 -3.19 10.21 -9.11
N LYS A 101 -3.98 11.03 -8.41
CA LYS A 101 -5.45 11.08 -8.54
C LYS A 101 -5.91 11.37 -9.97
N GLN A 102 -5.27 12.31 -10.66
CA GLN A 102 -5.65 12.70 -12.02
C GLN A 102 -5.48 11.56 -13.02
N ALA A 103 -4.50 10.66 -12.82
CA ALA A 103 -4.30 9.50 -13.68
C ALA A 103 -5.49 8.52 -13.68
N PHE A 104 -6.33 8.52 -12.64
CA PHE A 104 -7.58 7.76 -12.60
C PHE A 104 -8.73 8.40 -13.40
N GLY A 105 -8.43 9.40 -14.25
CA GLY A 105 -9.38 9.94 -15.22
C GLY A 105 -10.39 10.93 -14.67
N GLY A 106 -10.09 11.57 -13.53
CA GLY A 106 -10.81 12.75 -13.03
C GLY A 106 -12.25 12.53 -12.52
N LYS A 107 -12.70 11.28 -12.37
CA LYS A 107 -14.04 10.92 -11.86
C LYS A 107 -14.01 10.27 -10.48
N LEU A 108 -12.93 10.48 -9.73
CA LEU A 108 -12.85 10.00 -8.37
C LEU A 108 -13.95 10.66 -7.51
N PRO A 109 -14.63 9.89 -6.64
CA PRO A 109 -15.54 10.46 -5.64
C PRO A 109 -14.84 11.49 -4.75
N PRO A 110 -15.60 12.36 -4.07
CA PRO A 110 -15.01 13.22 -3.06
C PRO A 110 -14.36 12.38 -1.96
N ALA A 111 -13.29 12.92 -1.37
CA ALA A 111 -12.67 12.33 -0.20
C ALA A 111 -13.58 12.48 1.03
N ASP A 112 -13.42 11.58 2.00
CA ASP A 112 -14.00 11.71 3.34
C ASP A 112 -13.25 12.74 4.20
N ASP A 113 -13.67 12.88 5.47
CA ASP A 113 -13.10 13.82 6.42
C ASP A 113 -11.61 13.56 6.73
N GLU A 114 -11.12 12.34 6.46
CA GLU A 114 -9.72 11.95 6.63
C GLU A 114 -8.91 12.10 5.34
N GLY A 115 -9.54 12.57 4.25
CA GLY A 115 -8.89 12.68 2.94
C GLY A 115 -8.81 11.36 2.17
N THR A 116 -9.48 10.30 2.64
CA THR A 116 -9.53 9.02 1.94
C THR A 116 -10.60 9.06 0.84
N ILE A 117 -10.22 8.63 -0.35
CA ILE A 117 -11.11 8.46 -1.49
C ILE A 117 -11.33 6.96 -1.68
N THR A 118 -12.58 6.52 -1.63
CA THR A 118 -12.97 5.14 -1.91
C THR A 118 -13.75 5.06 -3.21
N PHE A 119 -13.38 4.12 -4.09
CA PHE A 119 -14.04 3.91 -5.38
C PHE A 119 -13.95 2.45 -5.82
N MET A 120 -14.69 2.08 -6.87
CA MET A 120 -14.61 0.75 -7.47
C MET A 120 -13.74 0.80 -8.73
N ALA A 121 -12.78 -0.11 -8.85
CA ALA A 121 -12.01 -0.34 -10.06
C ALA A 121 -11.95 -1.83 -10.35
N GLU A 122 -12.32 -2.22 -11.58
CA GLU A 122 -12.37 -3.62 -12.03
C GLU A 122 -13.09 -4.55 -11.02
N GLY A 123 -14.27 -4.14 -10.55
CA GLY A 123 -15.09 -4.92 -9.62
C GLY A 123 -14.63 -4.89 -8.16
N ARG A 124 -13.50 -4.27 -7.84
CA ARG A 124 -12.92 -4.29 -6.49
C ARG A 124 -12.91 -2.91 -5.82
N PRO A 125 -13.13 -2.85 -4.49
CA PRO A 125 -12.97 -1.60 -3.75
C PRO A 125 -11.50 -1.19 -3.71
N VAL A 126 -11.25 0.06 -4.07
CA VAL A 126 -9.95 0.72 -3.97
C VAL A 126 -10.08 1.92 -3.06
N GLN A 127 -9.10 2.06 -2.16
CA GLN A 127 -8.95 3.26 -1.34
C GLN A 127 -7.64 3.94 -1.66
N ILE A 128 -7.65 5.26 -1.77
CA ILE A 128 -6.42 6.07 -1.85
C ILE A 128 -6.51 7.19 -0.83
N ALA A 129 -5.40 7.50 -0.17
CA ALA A 129 -5.34 8.57 0.81
C ALA A 129 -3.95 9.21 0.81
N PRO A 130 -3.86 10.54 0.98
CA PRO A 130 -2.60 11.15 1.36
C PRO A 130 -2.29 10.74 2.81
N THR A 131 -1.05 10.41 3.08
CA THR A 131 -0.57 10.02 4.40
C THR A 131 0.74 10.74 4.73
N GLY A 132 1.30 10.51 5.92
CA GLY A 132 2.55 11.14 6.34
C GLY A 132 2.36 12.60 6.76
N SER A 133 3.45 13.36 6.70
CA SER A 133 3.51 14.76 7.15
C SER A 133 3.90 15.69 6.02
N ARG A 134 3.95 17.00 6.26
CA ARG A 134 4.44 17.97 5.26
C ARG A 134 5.93 17.80 4.93
N GLU A 135 6.72 17.30 5.89
CA GLU A 135 8.17 17.12 5.75
C GLU A 135 8.51 15.73 5.19
N ALA A 136 7.62 14.76 5.38
CA ALA A 136 7.71 13.42 4.83
C ALA A 136 6.34 13.00 4.27
N PRO A 137 5.92 13.55 3.12
CA PRO A 137 4.63 13.24 2.54
C PRO A 137 4.64 11.82 2.00
N ALA A 138 3.49 11.16 2.11
CA ALA A 138 3.31 9.80 1.64
C ALA A 138 1.92 9.64 1.03
N LEU A 139 1.72 8.51 0.36
CA LEU A 139 0.39 8.06 -0.01
C LEU A 139 0.20 6.61 0.41
N ARG A 140 -1.06 6.30 0.69
CA ARG A 140 -1.56 4.94 0.84
C ARG A 140 -2.52 4.65 -0.29
N LEU A 141 -2.38 3.47 -0.85
CA LEU A 141 -3.39 2.87 -1.69
C LEU A 141 -3.74 1.50 -1.13
N ALA A 142 -5.00 1.09 -1.18
CA ALA A 142 -5.43 -0.24 -0.79
C ALA A 142 -6.35 -0.84 -1.87
N VAL A 143 -6.10 -2.08 -2.25
CA VAL A 143 -7.00 -2.90 -3.05
C VAL A 143 -7.59 -3.97 -2.14
N LEU A 144 -8.91 -4.00 -2.03
CA LEU A 144 -9.63 -4.96 -1.21
C LEU A 144 -10.13 -6.10 -2.11
N THR A 145 -10.09 -7.33 -1.61
CA THR A 145 -10.78 -8.45 -2.24
C THR A 145 -12.29 -8.24 -2.15
N GLU A 146 -13.04 -8.87 -3.05
CA GLU A 146 -14.50 -8.93 -2.91
C GLU A 146 -14.86 -9.54 -1.55
N ARG A 147 -15.90 -9.02 -0.90
CA ARG A 147 -16.46 -9.64 0.32
C ARG A 147 -17.13 -10.93 -0.13
N GLU A 148 -16.71 -12.09 0.38
CA GLU A 148 -17.52 -13.29 0.20
C GLU A 148 -18.93 -13.00 0.74
N SER A 149 -19.90 -13.03 -0.17
CA SER A 149 -21.31 -12.98 0.20
C SER A 149 -21.66 -14.36 0.74
N ASN A 150 -21.76 -14.47 2.07
CA ASN A 150 -22.41 -15.61 2.71
C ASN A 150 -23.92 -15.60 2.42
#